data_AF-A0A4P7NZ77-F1
#
_entry.id   AF-A0A4P7NZ77-F1
#
_cell.length_a   1.000
_cell.length_b   1.000
_cell.length_c   1.000
_cell.angle_alpha   90.00
_cell.angle_beta   90.00
_cell.angle_gamma   90.00
#
_symmetry.space_group_name_H-M   'P 1'
#
loop_
_entity.id
_entity.type
_entity.pdbx_description
1 polymer ?
#
loop_
_entity_poly.entity_id
_entity_poly.type
_entity_poly.pdbx_seq_one_letter_code
_entity_poly.pdbx_strand_id
1 'polypeptide(L)'
;MFKTVSFLFLLLGVVIQSHAMPLIDLSQPHYQIGKSMLFLEDEDSSLSFAEIEKIPDARFEPVDEDICSYLFTRSTLYYKFKVVNTHSSALNRLLVFETPWLDSIQVKVISPDQTQQTFLTGTLFPFKQRAAEHPYPNVEHEFKPGVSTVYVQIKTRDPFIVPISILDRESLFKNYVSVFAEPVNNSV
;
A
#
# COMPACT_ATOMS: atom_id res chain seq x y z
N MET A 1 42.15 44.87 26.80
CA MET A 1 41.72 45.60 25.58
C MET A 1 41.25 44.56 24.56
N PHE A 2 39.93 44.46 24.31
CA PHE A 2 39.25 43.99 23.08
C PHE A 2 39.69 42.63 22.45
N LYS A 3 38.86 41.62 22.15
CA LYS A 3 37.41 41.49 21.87
C LYS A 3 36.99 40.04 22.13
N THR A 4 35.87 39.84 22.82
CA THR A 4 35.10 38.58 22.76
C THR A 4 34.46 38.47 21.38
N VAL A 5 34.89 37.49 20.58
CA VAL A 5 34.18 37.09 19.36
C VAL A 5 33.06 36.16 19.80
N SER A 6 31.84 36.69 19.88
CA SER A 6 30.63 35.91 20.15
C SER A 6 30.25 35.17 18.87
N PHE A 7 30.59 33.89 18.78
CA PHE A 7 30.13 33.01 17.71
C PHE A 7 28.72 32.53 18.07
N LEU A 8 27.71 33.26 17.61
CA LEU A 8 26.30 32.90 17.76
C LEU A 8 26.02 31.70 16.84
N PHE A 9 26.15 30.49 17.36
CA PHE A 9 25.71 29.26 16.70
C PHE A 9 24.19 29.30 16.59
N LEU A 10 23.68 29.72 15.43
CA LEU A 10 22.29 29.58 15.05
C LEU A 10 22.01 28.08 14.85
N LEU A 11 21.66 27.38 15.94
CA LEU A 11 21.08 26.05 15.92
C LEU A 11 19.71 26.17 15.20
N LEU A 12 19.73 26.11 13.87
CA LEU A 12 18.56 25.85 13.07
C LEU A 12 18.05 24.47 13.50
N GLY A 13 17.03 24.46 14.36
CA GLY A 13 16.33 23.24 14.73
C GLY A 13 15.77 22.62 13.45
N VAL A 14 16.35 21.50 13.03
CA VAL A 14 15.74 20.64 12.02
C VAL A 14 14.45 20.14 12.64
N VAL A 15 13.34 20.76 12.26
CA VAL A 15 12.01 20.28 12.62
C VAL A 15 11.81 19.02 11.83
N ILE A 16 12.02 17.87 12.46
CA ILE A 16 11.65 16.58 11.88
C ILE A 16 10.12 16.58 11.82
N GLN A 17 9.55 16.87 10.65
CA GLN A 17 8.12 16.74 10.43
C GLN A 17 7.79 15.24 10.47
N SER A 18 7.25 14.80 11.60
CA SER A 18 6.65 13.47 11.69
C SER A 18 5.28 13.53 11.04
N HIS A 19 5.19 13.07 9.80
CA HIS A 19 3.91 12.82 9.15
C HIS A 19 3.31 11.55 9.77
N ALA A 20 2.22 11.72 10.52
CA ALA A 20 1.43 10.59 10.94
C ALA A 20 0.73 10.01 9.71
N MET A 21 1.08 8.78 9.34
CA MET A 21 0.42 8.05 8.28
C MET A 21 -1.08 7.93 8.60
N PRO A 22 -1.98 8.37 7.70
CA PRO A 22 -3.42 8.23 7.89
C PRO A 22 -3.82 6.78 8.11
N LEU A 23 -4.68 6.55 9.11
CA LEU A 23 -5.22 5.23 9.43
C LEU A 23 -6.48 4.98 8.59
N ILE A 24 -6.52 3.85 7.88
CA ILE A 24 -7.64 3.50 7.00
C ILE A 24 -8.70 2.72 7.78
N ASP A 25 -9.91 3.27 7.93
CA ASP A 25 -11.01 2.59 8.60
C ASP A 25 -11.71 1.58 7.69
N LEU A 26 -11.57 0.29 8.00
CA LEU A 26 -12.12 -0.81 7.22
C LEU A 26 -13.64 -0.93 7.29
N SER A 27 -14.35 -0.11 8.07
CA SER A 27 -15.82 -0.09 8.11
C SER A 27 -16.47 0.17 6.74
N GLN A 28 -15.72 0.79 5.81
CA GLN A 28 -16.14 1.09 4.44
C GLN A 28 -15.05 0.68 3.42
N PRO A 29 -15.40 0.50 2.12
CA PRO A 29 -14.41 0.32 1.07
C PRO A 29 -13.59 1.60 0.84
N HIS A 30 -12.32 1.42 0.47
CA HIS A 30 -11.40 2.51 0.11
C HIS A 30 -10.78 2.26 -1.25
N TYR A 31 -10.81 3.28 -2.11
CA TYR A 31 -10.22 3.24 -3.43
C TYR A 31 -8.93 4.04 -3.44
N GLN A 32 -7.89 3.51 -4.09
CA GLN A 32 -6.67 4.25 -4.41
C GLN A 32 -6.06 4.93 -3.18
N ILE A 33 -5.66 4.10 -2.21
CA ILE A 33 -5.24 4.52 -0.87
C ILE A 33 -3.87 5.21 -0.82
N GLY A 34 -3.33 5.69 -1.96
CA GLY A 34 -1.98 6.23 -2.08
C GLY A 34 -1.61 7.21 -0.96
N LYS A 35 -2.44 8.23 -0.72
CA LYS A 35 -2.26 9.23 0.36
C LYS A 35 -2.17 8.69 1.79
N SER A 36 -2.52 7.42 1.99
CA SER A 36 -2.43 6.72 3.29
C SER A 36 -1.26 5.73 3.36
N MET A 37 -0.38 5.73 2.35
CA MET A 37 0.77 4.83 2.25
C MET A 37 2.09 5.57 2.43
N LEU A 38 3.05 4.83 2.97
CA LEU A 38 4.46 5.14 2.88
C LEU A 38 5.11 4.20 1.86
N PHE A 39 6.15 4.64 1.16
CA PHE A 39 6.93 3.84 0.22
C PHE A 39 8.42 3.88 0.52
N LEU A 40 9.13 2.83 0.11
CA LEU A 40 10.58 2.72 0.17
C LEU A 40 11.07 1.92 -1.04
N GLU A 41 12.07 2.45 -1.75
CA GLU A 41 12.75 1.75 -2.83
C GLU A 41 13.93 0.93 -2.26
N ASP A 42 13.91 -0.38 -2.50
CA ASP A 42 15.05 -1.28 -2.26
C ASP A 42 15.79 -1.48 -3.59
N GLU A 43 16.80 -0.64 -3.81
CA GLU A 43 17.53 -0.56 -5.07
C GLU A 43 18.14 -1.91 -5.47
N ASP A 44 18.71 -2.62 -4.50
CA ASP A 44 19.41 -3.90 -4.69
C ASP A 44 18.48 -5.12 -4.65
N SER A 45 17.18 -4.93 -4.35
CA SER A 45 16.22 -6.03 -4.12
C SER A 45 16.71 -7.05 -3.09
N SER A 46 17.35 -6.58 -2.02
CA SER A 46 18.02 -7.40 -1.02
C SER A 46 17.23 -7.56 0.28
N LEU A 47 16.30 -6.64 0.55
CA LEU A 47 15.57 -6.59 1.81
C LEU A 47 14.47 -7.65 1.83
N SER A 48 14.30 -8.28 2.99
CA SER A 48 13.18 -9.13 3.34
C SER A 48 12.12 -8.38 4.17
N PHE A 49 10.91 -8.91 4.32
CA PHE A 49 9.92 -8.33 5.23
C PHE A 49 10.44 -8.18 6.67
N ALA A 50 11.22 -9.15 7.16
CA ALA A 50 11.81 -9.09 8.50
C ALA A 50 12.82 -7.95 8.68
N GLU A 51 13.43 -7.47 7.59
CA GLU A 51 14.32 -6.30 7.60
C GLU A 51 13.52 -5.01 7.44
N ILE A 52 12.58 -4.96 6.49
CA ILE A 52 11.68 -3.83 6.26
C ILE A 52 10.87 -3.46 7.52
N GLU A 53 10.42 -4.44 8.29
CA GLU A 53 9.68 -4.23 9.54
C GLU A 53 10.51 -3.49 10.61
N LYS A 54 11.84 -3.59 10.55
CA LYS A 54 12.74 -2.91 11.48
C LYS A 54 13.05 -1.48 11.06
N ILE A 55 12.72 -1.11 9.82
CA ILE A 55 12.94 0.25 9.31
C ILE A 55 11.88 1.18 9.91
N PRO A 56 12.28 2.29 10.56
CA PRO A 56 11.33 3.24 11.13
C PRO A 56 10.60 4.02 10.03
N ASP A 57 9.34 4.41 10.29
CA ASP A 57 8.47 5.12 9.34
C ASP A 57 9.15 6.37 8.75
N ALA A 58 10.00 7.07 9.51
CA ALA A 58 10.75 8.25 9.08
C ALA A 58 11.78 8.00 7.96
N ARG A 59 12.03 6.74 7.60
CA ARG A 59 12.90 6.34 6.49
C ARG A 59 12.14 5.96 5.23
N PHE A 60 10.81 5.93 5.31
CA PHE A 60 9.94 5.81 4.15
C PHE A 60 9.50 7.20 3.71
N GLU A 61 9.18 7.32 2.43
CA GLU A 61 8.61 8.52 1.84
C GLU A 61 7.08 8.41 1.77
N PRO A 62 6.31 9.46 2.04
CA PRO A 62 4.86 9.41 1.85
C PRO A 62 4.51 9.33 0.36
N VAL A 63 3.48 8.55 0.03
CA VAL A 63 2.86 8.57 -1.29
C VAL A 63 1.85 9.72 -1.28
N ASP A 64 2.28 10.93 -1.61
CA ASP A 64 1.45 12.16 -1.51
C ASP A 64 0.33 12.27 -2.57
N GLU A 65 0.12 11.23 -3.37
CA GLU A 65 -0.89 11.14 -4.42
C GLU A 65 -1.81 9.91 -4.23
N ASP A 66 -2.95 9.88 -4.93
CA ASP A 66 -3.87 8.72 -4.83
C ASP A 66 -3.28 7.45 -5.47
N ILE A 67 -2.38 7.62 -6.45
CA ILE A 67 -1.73 6.53 -7.18
C ILE A 67 -0.21 6.69 -7.03
N CYS A 68 0.46 5.65 -6.52
CA CYS A 68 1.92 5.62 -6.59
C CYS A 68 2.35 5.30 -8.02
N SER A 69 3.07 6.22 -8.65
CA SER A 69 3.64 6.02 -9.98
C SER A 69 5.15 6.18 -9.91
N TYR A 70 5.86 5.10 -10.21
CA TYR A 70 7.31 5.09 -10.42
C TYR A 70 7.54 4.43 -11.78
N LEU A 71 8.28 5.07 -12.67
CA LEU A 71 8.32 4.61 -14.07
C LEU A 71 9.09 3.29 -14.20
N PHE A 72 10.40 3.34 -14.48
CA PHE A 72 11.17 2.14 -14.76
C PHE A 72 12.33 2.03 -13.80
N THR A 73 12.40 0.90 -13.10
CA THR A 73 13.52 0.53 -12.24
C THR A 73 13.65 -1.00 -12.20
N ARG A 74 14.81 -1.49 -11.75
CA ARG A 74 15.03 -2.91 -11.43
C ARG A 74 14.82 -3.21 -9.96
N SER A 75 14.55 -2.18 -9.18
CA SER A 75 14.40 -2.23 -7.74
C SER A 75 13.14 -2.96 -7.31
N THR A 76 13.08 -3.24 -6.02
CA THR A 76 11.87 -3.72 -5.36
C THR A 76 11.25 -2.55 -4.63
N LEU A 77 9.97 -2.28 -4.87
CA LEU A 77 9.25 -1.22 -4.16
C LEU A 77 8.49 -1.83 -2.98
N TYR A 78 8.66 -1.23 -1.82
CA TYR A 78 7.93 -1.55 -0.61
C TYR A 78 6.93 -0.47 -0.31
N TYR A 79 5.71 -0.86 0.03
CA TYR A 79 4.65 0.01 0.54
C TYR A 79 4.27 -0.43 1.94
N LYS A 80 3.93 0.53 2.78
CA LYS A 80 3.49 0.32 4.15
C LYS A 80 2.27 1.17 4.44
N PHE A 81 1.24 0.58 5.01
CA PHE A 81 0.09 1.32 5.52
C PHE A 81 -0.51 0.66 6.76
N LYS A 82 -1.37 1.40 7.46
CA LYS A 82 -2.11 0.90 8.62
C LYS A 82 -3.60 0.94 8.35
N VAL A 83 -4.27 -0.10 8.80
CA VAL A 83 -5.72 -0.23 8.72
C VAL A 83 -6.29 -0.48 10.10
N VAL A 84 -7.52 -0.03 10.35
CA VAL A 84 -8.24 -0.32 11.58
C VAL A 84 -9.56 -1.00 11.27
N ASN A 85 -9.81 -2.10 11.95
CA ASN A 85 -11.15 -2.66 12.07
C ASN A 85 -11.76 -2.17 13.39
N THR A 86 -12.73 -1.27 13.30
CA THR A 86 -13.44 -0.68 14.45
C THR A 86 -14.58 -1.56 14.99
N HIS A 87 -14.92 -2.65 14.30
CA HIS A 87 -15.95 -3.59 14.71
C HIS A 87 -15.43 -4.57 15.77
N SER A 88 -16.35 -5.19 16.52
CA SER A 88 -16.04 -6.25 17.48
C SER A 88 -15.79 -7.62 16.85
N SER A 89 -16.06 -7.78 15.56
CA SER A 89 -15.84 -9.00 14.78
C SER A 89 -14.82 -8.76 13.67
N ALA A 90 -14.20 -9.83 13.19
CA ALA A 90 -13.29 -9.72 12.05
C ALA A 90 -14.02 -9.31 10.77
N LEU A 91 -13.29 -8.64 9.86
CA LEU A 91 -13.79 -8.18 8.57
C LEU A 91 -12.96 -8.76 7.43
N ASN A 92 -13.61 -9.41 6.47
CA ASN A 92 -12.97 -9.82 5.23
C ASN A 92 -12.82 -8.63 4.29
N ARG A 93 -11.60 -8.38 3.84
CA ARG A 93 -11.29 -7.34 2.84
C ARG A 93 -10.30 -7.88 1.82
N LEU A 94 -10.53 -7.46 0.59
CA LEU A 94 -9.63 -7.66 -0.54
C LEU A 94 -8.68 -6.48 -0.65
N LEU A 95 -7.39 -6.77 -0.79
CA LEU A 95 -6.44 -5.82 -1.35
C LEU A 95 -6.41 -6.04 -2.86
N VAL A 96 -6.71 -5.00 -3.61
CA VAL A 96 -6.83 -5.04 -5.07
C VAL A 96 -5.76 -4.13 -5.66
N PHE A 97 -4.91 -4.69 -6.49
CA PHE A 97 -3.85 -3.97 -7.19
C PHE A 97 -4.36 -3.66 -8.60
N GLU A 98 -4.85 -2.45 -8.84
CA GLU A 98 -5.61 -2.07 -10.05
C GLU A 98 -4.69 -1.85 -11.26
N THR A 99 -3.65 -2.67 -11.39
CA THR A 99 -2.71 -2.68 -12.50
C THR A 99 -2.38 -4.13 -12.85
N PRO A 100 -2.89 -4.63 -13.99
CA PRO A 100 -2.90 -6.05 -14.27
C PRO A 100 -1.53 -6.64 -14.63
N TRP A 101 -0.55 -5.81 -14.99
CA TRP A 101 0.78 -6.26 -15.45
C TRP A 101 1.84 -6.38 -14.35
N LEU A 102 1.51 -6.09 -13.09
CA LEU A 102 2.47 -6.20 -11.99
C LEU A 102 2.96 -7.67 -11.85
N ASP A 103 4.25 -7.90 -12.09
CA ASP A 103 4.84 -9.25 -12.16
C ASP A 103 4.72 -10.03 -10.82
N SER A 104 5.28 -9.49 -9.74
CA SER A 104 5.29 -10.11 -8.42
C SER A 104 4.84 -9.14 -7.35
N ILE A 105 3.81 -9.54 -6.60
CA ILE A 105 3.27 -8.82 -5.45
C ILE A 105 3.24 -9.77 -4.26
N GLN A 106 3.98 -9.42 -3.21
CA GLN A 106 3.87 -10.07 -1.91
C GLN A 106 3.21 -9.14 -0.91
N VAL A 107 2.28 -9.65 -0.12
CA VAL A 107 1.59 -8.88 0.93
C VAL A 107 1.85 -9.55 2.25
N LYS A 108 2.33 -8.82 3.24
CA LYS A 108 2.41 -9.26 4.63
C LYS A 108 1.48 -8.43 5.50
N VAL A 109 0.59 -9.09 6.21
CA VAL A 109 -0.28 -8.46 7.21
C VAL A 109 0.18 -8.87 8.60
N ILE A 110 0.37 -7.88 9.48
CA ILE A 110 0.62 -8.06 10.90
C ILE A 110 -0.64 -7.62 11.65
N SER A 111 -1.35 -8.59 12.22
CA SER A 111 -2.59 -8.38 12.97
C SER A 111 -2.32 -7.73 14.35
N PRO A 112 -3.36 -7.22 15.04
CA PRO A 112 -3.21 -6.58 16.34
C PRO A 112 -2.57 -7.50 17.39
N ASP A 113 -2.89 -8.79 17.35
CA ASP A 113 -2.34 -9.85 18.21
C ASP A 113 -0.98 -10.39 17.72
N GLN A 114 -0.32 -9.68 16.81
CA GLN A 114 0.99 -9.99 16.23
C GLN A 114 1.02 -11.25 15.35
N THR A 115 -0.13 -11.89 15.07
CA THR A 115 -0.16 -12.95 14.05
C THR A 115 0.17 -12.37 12.69
N GLN A 116 0.94 -13.12 11.90
CA GLN A 116 1.40 -12.68 10.60
C GLN A 116 0.87 -13.60 9.51
N GLN A 117 0.43 -13.02 8.40
CA GLN A 117 0.02 -13.77 7.22
C GLN A 117 0.64 -13.15 5.98
N THR A 118 1.13 -14.00 5.08
CA THR A 118 1.73 -13.56 3.82
C THR A 118 0.94 -14.13 2.64
N PHE A 119 0.79 -13.32 1.60
CA PHE A 119 0.12 -13.66 0.36
C PHE A 119 1.01 -13.34 -0.83
N LEU A 120 0.72 -13.99 -1.96
CA LEU A 120 1.45 -13.83 -3.20
C LEU A 120 0.47 -13.75 -4.36
N THR A 121 0.66 -12.78 -5.24
CA THR A 121 -0.15 -12.53 -6.44
C THR A 121 0.68 -11.78 -7.48
N GLY A 122 0.11 -11.51 -8.66
CA GLY A 122 0.81 -10.90 -9.80
C GLY A 122 0.70 -11.75 -11.06
N THR A 123 1.34 -11.32 -12.15
CA THR A 123 1.29 -12.03 -13.45
C THR A 123 2.20 -13.26 -13.51
N LEU A 124 3.25 -13.32 -12.67
CA LEU A 124 4.13 -14.48 -12.60
C LEU A 124 3.52 -15.66 -11.83
N PHE A 125 2.34 -15.47 -11.23
CA PHE A 125 1.65 -16.49 -10.43
C PHE A 125 0.36 -16.94 -11.12
N PRO A 126 -0.10 -18.18 -10.87
CA PRO A 126 -1.34 -18.68 -11.47
C PRO A 126 -2.53 -17.78 -11.15
N PHE A 127 -3.37 -17.48 -12.15
CA PHE A 127 -4.59 -16.68 -11.97
C PHE A 127 -5.48 -17.20 -10.83
N LYS A 128 -5.57 -18.52 -10.67
CA LYS A 128 -6.35 -19.19 -9.61
C LYS A 128 -5.87 -18.91 -8.18
N GLN A 129 -4.68 -18.31 -8.01
CA GLN A 129 -4.17 -17.91 -6.70
C GLN A 129 -4.80 -16.59 -6.21
N ARG A 130 -5.42 -15.82 -7.11
CA ARG A 130 -6.17 -14.61 -6.73
C ARG A 130 -7.38 -15.00 -5.88
N ALA A 131 -7.67 -14.22 -4.85
CA ALA A 131 -8.78 -14.50 -3.94
C ALA A 131 -10.16 -14.32 -4.62
N ALA A 132 -10.25 -13.44 -5.61
CA ALA A 132 -11.40 -13.25 -6.48
C ALA A 132 -10.97 -13.41 -7.94
N GLU A 133 -11.82 -14.06 -8.75
CA GLU A 133 -11.65 -14.20 -10.19
C GLU A 133 -11.83 -12.84 -10.89
N HIS A 134 -10.77 -12.05 -10.88
CA HIS A 134 -10.75 -10.68 -11.37
C HIS A 134 -9.45 -10.41 -12.16
N PRO A 135 -9.47 -9.58 -13.23
CA PRO A 135 -8.27 -9.26 -14.02
C PRO A 135 -7.16 -8.57 -13.22
N TYR A 136 -7.52 -7.84 -12.17
CA TYR A 136 -6.56 -7.24 -11.24
C TYR A 136 -6.06 -8.27 -10.22
N PRO A 137 -4.74 -8.37 -10.00
CA PRO A 137 -4.18 -9.12 -8.88
C PRO A 137 -4.85 -8.71 -7.57
N ASN A 138 -5.21 -9.68 -6.75
CA ASN A 138 -5.88 -9.44 -5.48
C ASN A 138 -5.58 -10.55 -4.48
N VAL A 139 -5.64 -10.20 -3.20
CA VAL A 139 -5.53 -11.11 -2.05
C VAL A 139 -6.62 -10.75 -1.05
N GLU A 140 -7.10 -11.72 -0.28
CA GLU A 140 -8.11 -11.49 0.76
C GLU A 140 -7.53 -11.81 2.13
N HIS A 141 -7.83 -10.96 3.10
CA HIS A 141 -7.45 -11.17 4.49
C HIS A 141 -8.64 -10.88 5.42
N GLU A 142 -8.73 -11.68 6.48
CA GLU A 142 -9.67 -11.50 7.57
C GLU A 142 -9.04 -10.62 8.65
N PHE A 143 -9.36 -9.32 8.63
CA PHE A 143 -8.82 -8.34 9.57
C PHE A 143 -9.51 -8.44 10.94
N LYS A 144 -8.77 -8.87 11.96
CA LYS A 144 -9.23 -8.89 13.36
C LYS A 144 -9.52 -7.47 13.89
N PRO A 145 -10.40 -7.31 14.90
CA PRO A 145 -10.64 -6.05 15.59
C PRO A 145 -9.34 -5.37 16.06
N GLY A 146 -9.18 -4.09 15.74
CA GLY A 146 -7.99 -3.30 16.07
C GLY A 146 -7.15 -2.91 14.85
N VAL A 147 -5.91 -2.49 15.10
CA VAL A 147 -5.01 -1.96 14.08
C VAL A 147 -4.11 -3.05 13.53
N SER A 148 -4.14 -3.23 12.22
CA SER A 148 -3.17 -4.08 11.49
C SER A 148 -2.20 -3.21 10.70
N THR A 149 -0.95 -3.67 10.59
CA THR A 149 0.03 -3.07 9.68
C THR A 149 0.16 -3.96 8.46
N VAL A 150 0.13 -3.36 7.28
CA VAL A 150 0.28 -4.06 6.00
C VAL A 150 1.55 -3.59 5.33
N TYR A 151 2.33 -4.56 4.86
CA TYR A 151 3.47 -4.35 3.98
C TYR A 151 3.16 -4.97 2.63
N VAL A 152 3.47 -4.26 1.55
CA VAL A 152 3.38 -4.76 0.19
C VAL A 152 4.76 -4.65 -0.43
N GLN A 153 5.22 -5.72 -1.04
CA GLN A 153 6.43 -5.74 -1.83
C GLN A 153 6.04 -5.96 -3.30
N ILE A 154 6.50 -5.10 -4.19
CA ILE A 154 6.24 -5.20 -5.63
C ILE A 154 7.57 -5.24 -6.37
N LYS A 155 7.67 -6.17 -7.32
CA LYS A 155 8.75 -6.23 -8.29
C LYS A 155 8.16 -6.49 -9.66
N THR A 156 8.51 -5.64 -10.62
CA THR A 156 8.00 -5.72 -12.00
C THR A 156 9.01 -5.16 -12.99
N ARG A 157 8.92 -5.60 -14.25
CA ARG A 157 9.73 -5.08 -15.37
C ARG A 157 9.07 -3.92 -16.10
N ASP A 158 7.75 -3.85 -16.02
CA ASP A 158 6.90 -2.81 -16.59
C ASP A 158 6.76 -1.62 -15.63
N PRO A 159 6.11 -0.51 -16.03
CA PRO A 159 5.94 0.63 -15.15
C PRO A 159 5.27 0.30 -13.82
N PHE A 160 5.81 0.84 -12.72
CA PHE A 160 5.16 0.77 -11.41
C PHE A 160 4.05 1.83 -11.33
N ILE A 161 2.91 1.51 -11.92
CA ILE A 161 1.66 2.21 -11.65
C ILE A 161 0.93 1.35 -10.62
N VAL A 162 0.78 1.84 -9.39
CA VAL A 162 0.34 1.02 -8.24
C VAL A 162 -0.84 1.66 -7.51
N PRO A 163 -2.03 1.72 -8.13
CA PRO A 163 -3.28 1.93 -7.42
C PRO A 163 -3.59 0.71 -6.55
N ILE A 164 -3.72 0.93 -5.25
CA ILE A 164 -4.13 -0.09 -4.27
C ILE A 164 -5.48 0.32 -3.70
N SER A 165 -6.44 -0.59 -3.72
CA SER A 165 -7.77 -0.42 -3.12
C SER A 165 -8.01 -1.49 -2.07
N ILE A 166 -8.78 -1.17 -1.03
CA ILE A 166 -9.20 -2.09 0.03
C ILE A 166 -10.72 -2.21 -0.01
N LEU A 167 -11.22 -3.32 -0.53
CA LEU A 167 -12.63 -3.48 -0.89
C LEU A 167 -13.25 -4.70 -0.21
N ASP A 168 -14.57 -4.71 -0.08
CA ASP A 168 -15.31 -5.97 0.03
C ASP A 168 -15.55 -6.58 -1.36
N ARG A 169 -15.99 -7.84 -1.40
CA ARG A 169 -16.27 -8.55 -2.67
C ARG A 169 -17.35 -7.86 -3.51
N GLU A 170 -18.40 -7.34 -2.88
CA GLU A 170 -19.50 -6.68 -3.59
C GLU A 170 -19.00 -5.45 -4.35
N SER A 171 -18.24 -4.60 -3.66
CA SER A 171 -17.64 -3.38 -4.20
C SER A 171 -16.69 -3.65 -5.36
N LEU A 172 -15.86 -4.71 -5.27
CA LEU A 172 -14.98 -5.12 -6.37
C LEU A 172 -15.78 -5.40 -7.65
N PHE A 173 -16.83 -6.22 -7.58
CA PHE A 173 -17.59 -6.62 -8.77
C PHE A 173 -18.55 -5.55 -9.26
N LYS A 174 -19.10 -4.71 -8.37
CA LYS A 174 -19.95 -3.58 -8.75
C LYS A 174 -19.20 -2.58 -9.64
N ASN A 175 -17.97 -2.24 -9.26
CA ASN A 175 -17.16 -1.30 -10.03
C ASN A 175 -16.68 -1.90 -11.35
N TYR A 176 -16.34 -3.19 -11.37
CA TYR A 176 -15.96 -3.89 -12.60
C TYR A 176 -17.08 -3.84 -13.66
N VAL A 177 -18.33 -4.10 -13.27
CA VAL A 177 -19.48 -4.06 -14.20
C VAL A 177 -19.68 -2.66 -14.76
N SER A 178 -19.46 -1.59 -13.98
CA SER A 178 -19.64 -0.22 -14.46
C SER A 178 -18.62 0.22 -15.52
N VAL A 179 -17.40 -0.36 -15.53
CA VAL A 179 -16.37 -0.05 -16.54
C VAL A 179 -16.72 -0.64 -17.91
N PHE A 180 -17.49 -1.73 -17.96
CA PHE A 180 -17.94 -2.36 -19.21
C PHE A 180 -19.39 -2.05 -19.57
N ALA A 181 -20.14 -1.40 -18.67
CA ALA A 181 -21.49 -0.94 -18.88
C ALA A 181 -21.49 0.57 -19.20
N GLU A 182 -20.87 0.96 -20.32
CA GLU A 182 -21.31 2.22 -20.92
C GLU A 182 -22.75 2.02 -21.45
N PRO A 183 -23.68 2.95 -21.20
CA PRO A 183 -24.97 2.90 -21.85
C PRO A 183 -24.73 3.09 -23.35
N VAL A 184 -25.14 2.10 -24.16
CA VAL A 184 -25.33 2.30 -25.60
C VAL A 184 -26.36 3.40 -25.73
N ASN A 185 -25.88 4.62 -25.96
CA ASN A 185 -26.73 5.77 -26.17
C ASN A 185 -27.32 5.63 -27.59
N ASN A 186 -28.39 4.83 -27.69
CA ASN A 186 -29.22 4.74 -28.89
C ASN A 186 -29.94 6.09 -29.08
N SER A 187 -29.24 7.02 -29.71
CA SER A 187 -29.86 8.23 -30.25
C SER A 187 -30.41 7.86 -31.62
N VAL A 188 -31.74 7.78 -31.67
CA VAL A 188 -32.57 7.73 -32.88
C VAL A 188 -32.45 9.04 -33.65
#